data_AF-A0A0R2JW06-F1
#
_entry.id   AF-A0A0R2JW06-F1
#
_cell.length_a   1.000
_cell.length_b   1.000
_cell.length_c   1.000
_cell.angle_alpha   90.00
_cell.angle_beta   90.00
_cell.angle_gamma   90.00
#
_symmetry.space_group_name_H-M   'P 1'
#
loop_
_entity.id
_entity.type
_entity.pdbx_description
1 polymer ?
#
loop_
_entity_poly.entity_id
_entity_poly.type
_entity_poly.pdbx_seq_one_letter_code
_entity_poly.pdbx_strand_id
1 'polypeptide(L)' 'MLSDEKLFELVVRENDQNAFEELVVKYRFSAVNYVTKIIRDHYYAQDLTQNVFANIYFKRKKD' A
#
# COMPACT_ATOMS: atom_id res chain seq x y z
N MET A 1 -10.75 10.98 -10.06
CA MET A 1 -9.55 10.39 -9.43
C MET A 1 -8.78 11.52 -8.78
N LEU A 2 -8.46 11.38 -7.49
CA LEU A 2 -7.63 12.35 -6.79
C LEU A 2 -6.15 12.19 -7.22
N SER A 3 -5.34 13.22 -6.97
CA SER A 3 -3.89 13.08 -7.13
C SER A 3 -3.31 12.19 -6.03
N ASP A 4 -2.15 11.57 -6.30
CA ASP A 4 -1.46 10.75 -5.30
C ASP A 4 -1.14 11.56 -4.04
N GLU A 5 -0.67 12.79 -4.21
CA GLU A 5 -0.40 13.71 -3.11
C GLU A 5 -1.64 13.93 -2.24
N LYS A 6 -2.81 14.13 -2.85
CA LYS A 6 -4.05 14.31 -2.09
C LYS A 6 -4.50 13.03 -1.38
N LEU A 7 -4.37 11.88 -2.04
CA LEU A 7 -4.65 10.58 -1.42
C LEU A 7 -3.75 10.34 -0.20
N PHE A 8 -2.46 10.61 -0.32
CA PHE A 8 -1.52 10.51 0.81
C PHE A 8 -1.89 11.48 1.94
N GLU A 9 -2.30 12.71 1.64
CA GLU A 9 -2.74 13.67 2.65
C GLU A 9 -3.94 13.14 3.44
N LEU A 10 -5.01 12.70 2.76
CA LEU A 10 -6.22 12.15 3.38
C LEU A 10 -5.90 10.95 4.26
N VAL A 11 -5.01 10.10 3.76
CA VAL A 11 -4.54 8.91 4.46
C VAL A 11 -3.79 9.24 5.77
N VAL A 12 -2.92 10.25 5.75
CA VAL A 12 -2.06 10.58 6.91
C VAL A 12 -2.77 11.48 7.91
N ARG A 13 -3.59 12.43 7.43
CA ARG A 13 -4.20 13.47 8.29
C ARG A 13 -5.59 13.10 8.77
N GLU A 14 -6.36 12.40 7.94
CA GLU A 14 -7.78 12.13 8.19
C GLU A 14 -8.06 10.64 8.43
N ASN A 15 -7.00 9.80 8.37
CA ASN A 15 -7.10 8.34 8.47
C ASN A 15 -8.13 7.76 7.48
N ASP A 16 -8.24 8.38 6.29
CA ASP A 16 -9.22 8.01 5.28
C ASP A 16 -8.88 6.62 4.69
N GLN A 17 -9.77 5.66 4.95
CA GLN A 17 -9.61 4.27 4.52
C GLN A 17 -9.84 4.10 3.02
N ASN A 18 -10.73 4.89 2.41
CA ASN A 18 -11.00 4.82 0.98
C ASN A 18 -9.82 5.37 0.19
N ALA A 19 -9.22 6.47 0.66
CA ALA A 19 -8.01 7.01 0.06
C ALA A 19 -6.84 6.02 0.15
N PHE A 20 -6.74 5.26 1.26
CA PHE A 20 -5.76 4.19 1.36
C PHE A 20 -6.03 3.06 0.37
N GLU A 21 -7.28 2.62 0.25
CA GLU A 21 -7.67 1.57 -0.70
C GLU A 21 -7.35 1.97 -2.14
N GLU A 22 -7.61 3.23 -2.53
CA GLU A 22 -7.28 3.75 -3.86
C GLU A 22 -5.77 3.67 -4.13
N LEU A 23 -4.93 4.02 -3.16
CA LEU A 23 -3.48 3.84 -3.25
C LEU A 23 -3.08 2.36 -3.39
N VAL A 24 -3.69 1.46 -2.61
CA VAL A 24 -3.39 0.02 -2.70
C VAL A 24 -3.75 -0.52 -4.09
N VAL A 25 -4.92 -0.19 -4.61
CA VAL A 25 -5.34 -0.61 -5.97
C VAL A 25 -4.35 -0.10 -7.02
N LYS A 26 -3.90 1.15 -6.88
CA LYS A 26 -2.97 1.78 -7.83
C LYS A 26 -1.57 1.17 -7.80
N TYR A 27 -1.06 0.82 -6.62
CA TYR A 27 0.35 0.43 -6.44
C TYR A 27 0.59 -1.05 -6.19
N ARG A 28 -0.43 -1.88 -5.92
CA ARG A 28 -0.23 -3.30 -5.58
C ARG A 28 0.57 -4.08 -6.62
N PHE A 29 0.27 -3.91 -7.91
CA PHE A 29 0.94 -4.68 -8.96
C PHE A 29 2.38 -4.22 -9.18
N SER A 30 2.65 -2.90 -9.16
CA SER A 30 4.00 -2.38 -9.31
C SER A 30 4.88 -2.74 -8.10
N ALA A 31 4.31 -2.74 -6.89
CA ALA A 31 4.99 -3.19 -5.68
C ALA A 31 5.31 -4.70 -5.73
N VAL A 32 4.34 -5.56 -6.07
CA VAL A 32 4.58 -7.01 -6.22
C VAL A 32 5.64 -7.28 -7.29
N ASN A 33 5.57 -6.59 -8.43
CA ASN A 33 6.56 -6.75 -9.51
C ASN A 33 7.97 -6.32 -9.07
N TYR A 34 8.07 -5.23 -8.30
CA TYR A 34 9.34 -4.77 -7.75
C TYR A 34 9.94 -5.81 -6.80
N VAL A 35 9.14 -6.31 -5.86
CA VAL A 35 9.57 -7.31 -4.89
C VAL A 35 9.93 -8.64 -5.57
N THR A 36 9.15 -9.05 -6.59
CA THR A 36 9.41 -10.27 -7.36
C THR A 36 10.77 -10.24 -8.04
N LYS A 37 11.25 -9.08 -8.51
CA LYS A 37 12.59 -8.95 -9.12
C LYS A 37 13.73 -9.23 -8.14
N ILE A 38 13.49 -9.03 -6.84
CA ILE A 38 14.48 -9.22 -5.77
C ILE A 38 14.43 -10.68 -5.28
N ILE A 39 13.24 -11.15 -4.95
CA ILE A 39 13.03 -12.44 -4.27
C ILE A 39 12.97 -13.60 -5.28
N ARG A 40 12.54 -13.33 -6.52
CA ARG A 40 12.31 -14.33 -7.58
C ARG A 40 11.27 -15.40 -7.23
N ASP A 41 10.40 -15.10 -6.28
CA ASP A 41 9.22 -15.90 -5.92
C ASP A 41 8.01 -14.96 -5.94
N HIS A 42 7.06 -15.23 -6.84
CA HIS A 42 5.88 -14.39 -7.03
C HIS A 42 4.92 -14.46 -5.84
N TYR A 43 4.69 -15.65 -5.29
CA TYR A 43 3.75 -15.86 -4.19
C TYR A 43 4.30 -15.21 -2.92
N TYR A 44 5.59 -15.41 -2.63
CA TYR A 44 6.21 -14.76 -1.48
C TYR A 44 6.29 -13.24 -1.66
N ALA A 45 6.51 -12.74 -2.89
CA ALA A 45 6.49 -11.31 -3.17
C ALA A 45 5.09 -10.69 -2.94
N GLN A 46 4.03 -11.42 -3.27
CA GLN A 46 2.65 -11.01 -2.99
C GLN A 46 2.40 -10.90 -1.49
N ASP A 47 2.75 -11.93 -0.73
CA ASP A 47 2.58 -11.95 0.74
C ASP A 47 3.39 -10.84 1.41
N LEU A 48 4.64 -10.63 0.99
CA LEU A 48 5.47 -9.56 1.53
C LEU A 48 4.88 -8.18 1.24
N THR A 49 4.41 -7.96 0.01
CA THR A 49 3.78 -6.69 -0.38
C THR A 49 2.50 -6.44 0.42
N GLN A 50 1.68 -7.47 0.63
CA GLN A 50 0.49 -7.38 1.46
C GLN A 50 0.83 -7.01 2.91
N ASN A 51 1.87 -7.64 3.49
CA ASN A 51 2.36 -7.30 4.82
C ASN A 51 2.85 -5.84 4.93
N VAL A 52 3.48 -5.30 3.88
CA VAL A 52 3.90 -3.88 3.85
C VAL A 52 2.68 -2.96 3.90
N PHE A 53 1.67 -3.19 3.04
CA PHE A 53 0.45 -2.38 3.08
C PHE A 53 -0.31 -2.53 4.40
N ALA A 54 -0.40 -3.75 4.94
CA ALA A 54 -1.03 -3.99 6.24
C ALA A 54 -0.31 -3.25 7.37
N ASN A 55 1.03 -3.28 7.41
CA ASN A 55 1.81 -2.53 8.39
C ASN A 55 1.56 -1.04 8.31
N ILE A 56 1.49 -0.50 7.09
CA ILE A 56 1.17 0.90 6.85
C ILE A 56 -0.24 1.23 7.39
N TYR A 57 -1.23 0.38 7.12
CA TYR A 57 -2.61 0.56 7.60
C TYR A 57 -2.72 0.49 9.13
N PHE A 58 -2.13 -0.54 9.75
CA PHE A 58 -2.24 -0.77 11.19
C PHE A 58 -1.37 0.15 12.04
N LYS A 59 -0.20 0.60 11.54
CA LYS A 59 0.61 1.59 12.25
C LYS A 59 -0.12 2.93 12.40
N ARG A 60 -0.99 3.29 11.47
CA ARG A 60 -1.83 4.50 11.58
C ARG A 60 -3.00 4.36 12.55
N LYS A 61 -3.47 3.14 12.83
CA LYS A 61 -4.56 2.88 13.79
C LYS A 61 -4.14 2.93 15.26
N LYS A 62 -2.84 3.05 15.56
CA LYS A 62 -2.31 3.00 16.93
C LYS A 62 -2.17 4.37 17.62
N ASP A 63 -2.55 5.45 16.95
CA ASP A 63 -2.67 6.80 17.50
C ASP A 63 -4.15 7.20 17.61
#